data_AF-A0A1S7U2I9-F1
#
_entry.id   AF-A0A1S7U2I9-F1
#
_cell.length_a   1.000
_cell.length_b   1.000
_cell.length_c   1.000
_cell.angle_alpha   90.00
_cell.angle_beta   90.00
_cell.angle_gamma   90.00
#
_symmetry.space_group_name_H-M   'P 1'
#
loop_
_entity.id
_entity.type
_entity.pdbx_description
1 polymer ?
#
loop_
_entity_poly.entity_id
_entity_poly.type
_entity_poly.pdbx_seq_one_letter_code
_entity_poly.pdbx_strand_id
1 'polypeptide(L)'
;MPNDSCHCILLRKASRKVSSYYDEALAPLGVNIGQFSLLRNINRTAPVSLTDLAARVELDRSTVGRNAKVLARMGLVAIGHGEDQREAMLTVTKEGHAILKAGAPLWDGVQDEIEARLGPEKTAQLQELLAAL
;
A
#
# COMPACT_ATOMS: atom_id res chain seq x y z
N MET A 1 7.85 -29.65 23.65
CA MET A 1 7.83 -29.47 22.18
C MET A 1 8.88 -28.41 21.87
N PRO A 2 9.83 -28.65 20.96
CA PRO A 2 10.77 -27.62 20.57
C PRO A 2 10.02 -26.45 19.97
N ASN A 3 10.59 -25.27 20.12
CA ASN A 3 10.04 -23.96 19.85
C ASN A 3 9.94 -23.69 18.33
N ASP A 4 9.25 -24.54 17.58
CA ASP A 4 9.06 -24.41 16.14
C ASP A 4 8.08 -23.26 15.86
N SER A 5 8.63 -22.04 15.86
CA SER A 5 7.87 -20.85 15.53
C SER A 5 7.47 -20.91 14.05
N CYS A 6 6.17 -21.10 13.78
CA CYS A 6 5.63 -21.03 12.42
C CYS A 6 6.03 -19.71 11.74
N HIS A 7 6.86 -19.78 10.69
CA HIS A 7 7.37 -18.62 9.95
C HIS A 7 6.25 -17.72 9.44
N CYS A 8 5.13 -18.31 8.99
CA CYS A 8 3.97 -17.57 8.54
C CYS A 8 3.37 -16.67 9.64
N ILE A 9 3.33 -17.16 10.89
CA ILE A 9 2.83 -16.37 12.03
C ILE A 9 3.81 -15.27 12.41
N LEU A 10 5.12 -15.54 12.36
CA LEU A 10 6.15 -14.53 12.62
C LEU A 10 6.13 -13.42 11.56
N LEU A 11 6.05 -13.76 10.28
CA LEU A 11 5.94 -12.79 9.18
C LEU A 11 4.69 -11.93 9.31
N ARG A 12 3.54 -12.52 9.64
CA ARG A 12 2.30 -11.76 9.89
C ARG A 12 2.42 -10.81 11.08
N LYS A 13 3.10 -11.22 12.16
CA LYS A 13 3.37 -10.34 13.32
C LYS A 13 4.30 -9.19 12.95
N ALA A 14 5.39 -9.49 12.23
CA ALA A 14 6.34 -8.49 11.74
C ALA A 14 5.65 -7.49 10.81
N SER A 15 4.89 -7.97 9.82
CA SER A 15 4.11 -7.16 8.89
C SER A 15 3.16 -6.21 9.63
N ARG A 16 2.36 -6.69 10.59
CA ARG A 16 1.48 -5.81 11.37
C ARG A 16 2.24 -4.74 12.15
N LYS A 17 3.38 -5.08 12.73
CA LYS A 17 4.20 -4.13 13.50
C LYS A 17 4.84 -3.07 12.61
N VAL A 18 5.29 -3.45 11.41
CA VAL A 18 5.80 -2.49 10.42
C VAL A 18 4.66 -1.60 9.93
N SER A 19 3.51 -2.19 9.54
CA SER A 19 2.32 -1.45 9.12
C SER A 19 1.87 -0.42 10.15
N SER A 20 1.93 -0.72 11.46
CA SER A 20 1.52 0.24 12.49
C SER A 20 2.38 1.51 12.53
N TYR A 21 3.67 1.44 12.18
CA TYR A 21 4.51 2.64 12.13
C TYR A 21 4.09 3.56 10.99
N TYR A 22 3.78 2.98 9.83
CA TYR A 22 3.24 3.73 8.70
C TYR A 22 1.85 4.30 9.00
N ASP A 23 0.97 3.51 9.63
CA ASP A 23 -0.37 3.96 10.02
C ASP A 23 -0.31 5.14 10.98
N GLU A 24 0.58 5.10 11.97
CA GLU A 24 0.80 6.19 12.92
C GLU A 24 1.31 7.46 12.23
N ALA A 25 2.30 7.32 11.34
CA ALA A 25 2.84 8.45 10.59
C ALA A 25 1.81 9.08 9.63
N LEU A 26 0.94 8.27 9.01
CA LEU A 26 -0.07 8.74 8.05
C LEU A 26 -1.38 9.17 8.72
N ALA A 27 -1.58 8.88 10.00
CA ALA A 27 -2.80 9.22 10.74
C ALA A 27 -3.24 10.70 10.62
N PRO A 28 -2.34 11.71 10.64
CA PRO A 28 -2.70 13.11 10.46
C PRO A 28 -3.34 13.42 9.09
N LEU A 29 -3.09 12.58 8.09
CA LEU A 29 -3.67 12.70 6.74
C LEU A 29 -5.01 11.95 6.61
N GLY A 30 -5.47 11.28 7.67
CA GLY A 30 -6.73 10.53 7.68
C GLY A 30 -6.70 9.26 6.83
N VAL A 31 -5.51 8.74 6.50
CA VAL A 31 -5.33 7.51 5.72
C VAL A 31 -4.41 6.52 6.45
N ASN A 32 -4.62 5.23 6.19
CA ASN A 32 -3.73 4.17 6.65
C ASN A 32 -2.77 3.70 5.52
N ILE A 33 -1.81 2.84 5.84
CA ILE A 33 -0.79 2.30 4.95
C ILE A 33 -1.39 1.61 3.73
N GLY A 34 -2.46 0.83 3.91
CA GLY A 34 -3.12 0.12 2.83
C GLY A 34 -3.82 1.07 1.84
N GLN A 35 -4.49 2.08 2.36
CA GLN A 35 -5.14 3.13 1.56
C GLN A 35 -4.11 3.97 0.81
N PHE A 36 -3.06 4.43 1.48
CA PHE A 36 -2.01 5.23 0.88
C PHE A 36 -1.22 4.45 -0.18
N SER A 37 -0.88 3.18 0.12
CA SER A 37 -0.22 2.30 -0.84
C SER A 37 -1.06 2.07 -2.09
N LEU A 38 -2.37 1.81 -1.93
CA LEU A 38 -3.27 1.66 -3.08
C LEU A 38 -3.38 2.96 -3.88
N LEU A 39 -3.53 4.10 -3.21
CA LEU A 39 -3.57 5.42 -3.85
C LEU A 39 -2.30 5.70 -4.66
N ARG A 40 -1.12 5.35 -4.13
CA ARG A 40 0.17 5.49 -4.83
C ARG A 40 0.25 4.57 -6.05
N ASN A 41 -0.26 3.34 -5.96
CA ASN A 41 -0.32 2.40 -7.08
C ASN A 41 -1.26 2.88 -8.20
N ILE A 42 -2.43 3.41 -7.84
CA ILE A 42 -3.34 4.04 -8.81
C ILE A 42 -2.65 5.23 -9.46
N ASN A 43 -2.03 6.13 -8.69
CA ASN A 43 -1.35 7.31 -9.24
C ASN A 43 -0.29 6.99 -10.29
N ARG A 44 0.48 5.91 -10.08
CA ARG A 44 1.56 5.49 -10.99
C ARG A 44 1.06 4.86 -12.29
N THR A 45 -0.18 4.39 -12.30
CA THR A 45 -0.71 3.57 -13.40
C THR A 45 -2.01 4.13 -13.99
N ALA A 46 -2.53 5.22 -13.42
CA ALA A 46 -3.77 5.84 -13.84
C ALA A 46 -3.67 6.41 -15.27
N PRO A 47 -4.75 6.31 -16.06
CA PRO A 47 -5.98 5.57 -15.75
C PRO A 47 -5.75 4.05 -15.75
N VAL A 48 -6.25 3.34 -14.73
CA VAL A 48 -6.05 1.88 -14.58
C VAL A 48 -7.37 1.15 -14.33
N SER A 49 -7.57 -0.01 -14.95
CA SER A 49 -8.74 -0.86 -14.68
C SER A 49 -8.61 -1.54 -13.30
N LEU A 50 -9.73 -1.95 -12.70
CA LEU A 50 -9.69 -2.78 -11.48
C LEU A 50 -8.94 -4.09 -11.68
N THR A 51 -9.05 -4.69 -12.87
CA THR A 51 -8.43 -5.97 -13.21
C THR A 51 -6.90 -5.83 -13.26
N ASP A 52 -6.41 -4.81 -13.99
CA ASP A 52 -4.97 -4.55 -14.12
C ASP A 52 -4.35 -4.12 -12.80
N LEU A 53 -5.07 -3.31 -12.01
CA LEU A 53 -4.60 -2.92 -10.69
C LEU A 53 -4.46 -4.13 -9.77
N ALA A 54 -5.42 -5.06 -9.77
CA ALA A 54 -5.35 -6.29 -8.97
C ALA A 54 -4.15 -7.16 -9.34
N ALA A 55 -3.90 -7.34 -10.65
CA ALA A 55 -2.74 -8.07 -11.13
C ALA A 55 -1.43 -7.42 -10.67
N ARG A 56 -1.35 -6.08 -10.68
CA ARG A 56 -0.13 -5.33 -10.30
C ARG A 56 0.17 -5.33 -8.81
N VAL A 57 -0.85 -5.34 -7.96
CA VAL A 57 -0.67 -5.33 -6.49
C VAL A 57 -0.79 -6.73 -5.89
N GLU A 58 -0.91 -7.76 -6.72
CA GLU A 58 -1.04 -9.18 -6.34
C GLU A 58 -2.17 -9.43 -5.33
N LEU A 59 -3.28 -8.72 -5.52
CA LEU A 59 -4.49 -8.90 -4.72
C LEU A 59 -5.65 -9.37 -5.59
N ASP A 60 -6.60 -10.06 -4.97
CA ASP A 60 -7.83 -10.41 -5.65
C ASP A 60 -8.62 -9.15 -6.03
N ARG A 61 -9.26 -9.19 -7.21
CA ARG A 61 -10.03 -8.06 -7.77
C ARG A 61 -11.12 -7.56 -6.81
N SER A 62 -11.70 -8.44 -5.99
CA SER A 62 -12.75 -8.07 -5.05
C SER A 62 -12.22 -7.21 -3.90
N THR A 63 -11.02 -7.51 -3.41
CA THR A 63 -10.30 -6.76 -2.37
C THR A 63 -9.88 -5.40 -2.91
N VAL A 64 -9.29 -5.34 -4.11
CA VAL A 64 -8.97 -4.06 -4.76
C VAL A 64 -10.23 -3.21 -4.98
N GLY A 65 -11.32 -3.82 -5.46
CA GLY A 65 -12.59 -3.13 -5.66
C GLY A 65 -13.19 -2.57 -4.37
N ARG A 66 -13.13 -3.31 -3.26
CA ARG A 66 -13.58 -2.83 -1.93
C ARG A 66 -12.71 -1.66 -1.46
N ASN A 67 -11.39 -1.77 -1.57
CA ASN A 67 -10.47 -0.71 -1.13
C ASN A 67 -10.58 0.55 -2.00
N ALA A 68 -10.72 0.40 -3.32
CA ALA A 68 -10.93 1.51 -4.24
C ALA A 68 -12.24 2.26 -3.96
N LYS A 69 -13.32 1.53 -3.62
CA LYS A 69 -14.59 2.15 -3.18
C LYS A 69 -14.44 2.94 -1.88
N VAL A 70 -13.60 2.50 -0.94
CA VAL A 70 -13.31 3.26 0.28
C VAL A 70 -12.59 4.56 -0.08
N LEU A 71 -11.54 4.51 -0.90
CA LEU A 71 -10.82 5.71 -1.36
C LEU A 71 -11.73 6.66 -2.15
N ALA A 72 -12.66 6.14 -2.94
CA ALA A 72 -13.64 6.95 -3.65
C ALA A 72 -14.63 7.65 -2.72
N ARG A 73 -15.10 6.98 -1.66
CA ARG A 73 -15.93 7.60 -0.62
C ARG A 73 -15.19 8.68 0.17
N MET A 74 -13.87 8.56 0.29
CA MET A 74 -12.99 9.58 0.87
C MET A 74 -12.69 10.73 -0.10
N GLY A 75 -13.18 10.67 -1.34
CA GLY A 75 -12.91 11.67 -2.37
C GLY A 75 -11.48 11.64 -2.93
N LEU A 76 -10.71 10.58 -2.68
CA LEU A 76 -9.29 10.47 -3.09
C LEU A 76 -9.11 9.80 -4.46
N VAL A 77 -10.09 9.01 -4.89
CA VAL A 77 -10.09 8.28 -6.16
C VAL A 77 -11.42 8.51 -6.88
N ALA A 78 -11.37 8.74 -8.18
CA ALA A 78 -12.54 8.74 -9.03
C ALA A 78 -12.65 7.39 -9.77
N ILE A 79 -13.87 6.85 -9.81
CA ILE A 79 -14.21 5.63 -10.55
C ILE A 79 -15.06 6.05 -11.74
N GLY A 80 -14.49 5.95 -12.94
CA GLY A 80 -15.17 6.24 -14.21
C GLY A 80 -15.43 4.97 -15.03
N HIS A 81 -16.01 5.18 -16.21
CA HIS A 81 -16.16 4.14 -17.24
C HIS A 81 -15.11 4.36 -18.33
N GLY A 82 -14.45 3.29 -18.76
CA GLY A 82 -13.56 3.31 -19.93
C GLY A 82 -14.33 3.44 -21.25
N GLU A 83 -13.59 3.52 -22.36
CA GLU A 83 -14.18 3.53 -23.72
C GLU A 83 -15.01 2.25 -23.98
N ASP A 84 -14.56 1.11 -23.46
CA ASP A 84 -15.36 -0.09 -23.33
C ASP A 84 -16.13 -0.01 -22.00
N GLN A 85 -17.43 0.29 -22.06
CA GLN A 85 -18.31 0.61 -20.91
C GLN A 85 -18.41 -0.49 -19.84
N ARG A 86 -17.71 -1.61 -20.01
CA ARG A 86 -17.71 -2.76 -19.10
C ARG A 86 -16.63 -2.68 -18.02
N GLU A 87 -15.58 -1.88 -18.20
CA GLU A 87 -14.49 -1.77 -17.21
C GLU A 87 -14.48 -0.45 -16.45
N ALA A 88 -14.46 -0.56 -15.11
CA ALA A 88 -14.33 0.57 -14.21
C ALA A 88 -12.87 1.04 -14.18
N MET A 89 -12.66 2.30 -14.55
CA MET A 89 -11.34 2.94 -14.60
C MET A 89 -11.13 3.79 -13.36
N LEU A 90 -9.96 3.65 -12.74
CA LEU A 90 -9.56 4.37 -11.54
C LEU A 90 -8.59 5.50 -11.89
N THR A 91 -8.84 6.67 -11.31
CA THR A 91 -7.94 7.83 -11.38
C THR A 91 -7.84 8.49 -10.02
N VAL A 92 -6.73 9.17 -9.74
CA VAL A 92 -6.54 9.92 -8.49
C VAL A 92 -7.14 11.31 -8.64
N THR A 93 -7.93 11.76 -7.65
CA THR A 93 -8.54 13.09 -7.64
C THR A 93 -7.52 14.16 -7.23
N LYS A 94 -7.88 15.45 -7.28
CA LYS A 94 -7.00 16.52 -6.81
C LYS A 94 -6.67 16.37 -5.32
N GLU A 95 -7.66 15.99 -4.53
CA GLU A 95 -7.56 15.70 -3.10
C GLU A 95 -6.64 14.49 -2.86
N GLY A 96 -6.76 13.44 -3.66
CA GLY A 96 -5.86 12.29 -3.64
C GLY A 96 -4.41 12.66 -3.92
N HIS A 97 -4.15 13.53 -4.91
CA HIS A 97 -2.79 14.02 -5.18
C HIS A 97 -2.24 14.86 -4.03
N ALA A 98 -3.08 15.66 -3.36
CA ALA A 98 -2.67 16.40 -2.18
C ALA A 98 -2.26 15.48 -1.03
N ILE A 99 -3.02 14.41 -0.78
CA ILE A 99 -2.66 13.37 0.20
C ILE A 99 -1.34 12.70 -0.17
N LEU A 100 -1.15 12.30 -1.43
CA LEU A 100 0.12 11.69 -1.87
C LEU A 100 1.31 12.62 -1.66
N LYS A 101 1.15 13.92 -1.99
CA LYS A 101 2.21 14.91 -1.81
C LYS A 101 2.55 15.12 -0.32
N ALA A 102 1.55 15.18 0.55
CA ALA A 102 1.75 15.36 1.98
C ALA A 102 2.28 14.09 2.67
N GLY A 103 1.87 12.91 2.21
CA GLY A 103 2.23 11.63 2.83
C GLY A 103 3.56 11.05 2.35
N ALA A 104 4.05 11.43 1.17
CA ALA A 104 5.36 10.99 0.68
C ALA A 104 6.50 11.21 1.69
N PRO A 105 6.72 12.41 2.27
CA PRO A 105 7.79 12.59 3.25
C PRO A 105 7.57 11.81 4.57
N LEU A 106 6.31 11.57 4.96
CA LEU A 106 5.98 10.79 6.16
C LEU A 106 6.29 9.31 5.93
N TRP A 107 5.96 8.80 4.75
CA TRP A 107 6.30 7.46 4.31
C TRP A 107 7.81 7.25 4.29
N ASP A 108 8.54 8.15 3.63
CA ASP A 108 9.98 8.06 3.48
C ASP A 108 10.67 8.15 4.86
N GLY A 109 10.19 9.01 5.75
CA GLY A 109 10.69 9.09 7.13
C GLY A 109 10.53 7.78 7.92
N VAL A 110 9.40 7.07 7.79
CA VAL A 110 9.22 5.76 8.43
C VAL A 110 10.17 4.72 7.84
N GLN A 111 10.38 4.74 6.52
CA GLN A 111 11.32 3.84 5.87
C GLN A 111 12.75 4.09 6.39
N ASP A 112 13.19 5.35 6.42
CA ASP A 112 14.51 5.76 6.92
C ASP A 112 14.71 5.33 8.39
N GLU A 113 13.69 5.50 9.24
CA GLU A 113 13.75 5.07 10.63
C GLU A 113 13.90 3.54 10.77
N ILE A 114 13.20 2.77 9.94
CA ILE A 114 13.30 1.31 9.96
C ILE A 114 14.72 0.89 9.52
N GLU A 115 15.22 1.45 8.43
CA GLU A 115 16.55 1.17 7.91
C GLU A 115 17.65 1.58 8.90
N ALA A 116 17.51 2.73 9.57
CA ALA A 116 18.43 3.17 10.61
C ALA A 116 18.47 2.22 11.82
N ARG A 117 17.31 1.67 12.23
CA ARG A 117 17.24 0.70 13.34
C ARG A 117 17.85 -0.66 12.99
N LEU A 118 17.74 -1.09 11.72
CA LEU A 118 18.30 -2.35 11.25
C LEU A 118 19.79 -2.24 10.89
N GLY A 119 20.21 -1.08 10.39
CA GLY A 119 21.51 -0.88 9.75
C GLY A 119 21.54 -1.47 8.33
N PRO A 120 22.55 -1.10 7.54
CA PRO A 120 22.61 -1.44 6.11
C PRO A 120 22.73 -2.95 5.87
N GLU A 121 23.51 -3.67 6.68
CA GLU A 121 23.73 -5.11 6.53
C GLU A 121 22.43 -5.91 6.72
N LYS A 122 21.70 -5.67 7.82
CA LYS A 122 20.45 -6.38 8.10
C LYS A 122 19.33 -5.97 7.14
N THR A 123 19.35 -4.73 6.65
CA THR A 123 18.41 -4.27 5.63
C THR A 123 18.60 -5.03 4.33
N ALA A 124 19.85 -5.19 3.88
CA ALA A 124 20.17 -6.00 2.70
C ALA A 124 19.76 -7.47 2.89
N GLN A 125 20.08 -8.07 4.05
CA GLN A 125 19.66 -9.44 4.36
C GLN A 125 18.13 -9.58 4.37
N LEU A 126 17.40 -8.62 4.92
CA LEU A 126 15.94 -8.63 4.92
C LEU A 126 15.39 -8.59 3.48
N GLN A 127 15.94 -7.74 2.62
CA GLN A 127 15.53 -7.65 1.22
C GLN A 127 15.78 -8.95 0.46
N GLU A 128 16.93 -9.59 0.66
CA GLU A 128 17.26 -10.90 0.07
C GLU A 128 16.30 -11.99 0.55
N LEU A 129 16.04 -12.05 1.86
CA LEU A 129 15.12 -13.04 2.44
C LEU A 129 13.69 -12.86 1.94
N LEU A 130 13.21 -11.61 1.83
CA LEU A 130 11.87 -11.33 1.32
C LEU A 130 11.73 -11.65 -0.17
N ALA A 131 12.79 -11.48 -0.97
CA ALA A 131 12.79 -11.83 -2.39
C ALA A 131 12.84 -13.34 -2.65
N ALA A 132 13.33 -14.13 -1.69
CA ALA A 132 13.44 -15.58 -1.78
C ALA A 132 12.16 -16.34 -1.35
N LEU A 133 11.18 -15.64 -0.76
CA LEU A 133 9.89 -16.18 -0.31
C LEU A 133 8.79 -15.94 -1.35
#